data_AF-A0A378A1A4-F1
#
_entry.id   AF-A0A378A1A4-F1
#
_cell.length_a   1.000
_cell.length_b   1.000
_cell.length_c   1.000
_cell.angle_alpha   90.00
_cell.angle_beta   90.00
_cell.angle_gamma   90.00
#
_symmetry.space_group_name_H-M   'P 1'
#
loop_
_entity.id
_entity.type
_entity.pdbx_description
1 polymer ?
#
loop_
_entity_poly.entity_id
_entity_poly.type
_entity_poly.pdbx_seq_one_letter_code
_entity_poly.pdbx_strand_id
1 'polypeptide(L)'
;MLSLTNNEGWFATRDRGALHNGRLTVVGRMDNLFFSGGEGIQPEEVERVILAHPQVQQVFIVPLDDAEYGQRPVAVVECDDGCELSALAAWER
;
A
#
# COMPACT_ATOMS: atom_id res chain seq x y z
N MET A 1 18.07 12.30 -23.55
CA MET A 1 17.94 11.27 -22.50
C MET A 1 17.98 12.00 -21.17
N LEU A 2 16.92 11.93 -20.36
CA LEU A 2 16.92 12.58 -19.04
C LEU A 2 17.86 11.81 -18.10
N SER A 3 18.73 12.52 -17.38
CA SER A 3 19.57 11.90 -16.35
C SER A 3 18.69 11.41 -15.20
N LEU A 4 18.90 10.16 -14.78
CA LEU A 4 18.16 9.57 -13.64
C LEU A 4 18.69 10.07 -12.29
N THR A 5 19.87 10.68 -12.26
CA THR A 5 20.51 11.20 -11.04
C THR A 5 20.48 12.72 -10.99
N ASN A 6 20.43 13.28 -9.77
CA ASN A 6 20.58 14.71 -9.55
C ASN A 6 22.03 15.19 -9.83
N ASN A 7 22.28 16.49 -9.68
CA ASN A 7 23.59 17.11 -9.94
C ASN A 7 24.72 16.58 -9.02
N GLU A 8 24.37 15.85 -7.97
CA GLU A 8 25.30 15.24 -7.01
C GLU A 8 25.47 13.72 -7.25
N GLY A 9 24.82 13.17 -8.28
CA GLY A 9 24.91 11.75 -8.63
C GLY A 9 23.95 10.82 -7.87
N TRP A 10 23.02 11.36 -7.09
CA TRP A 10 22.04 10.56 -6.34
C TRP A 10 20.81 10.19 -7.16
N PHE A 11 20.36 8.94 -7.04
CA PHE A 11 19.12 8.43 -7.63
C PHE A 11 17.98 8.46 -6.60
N ALA A 12 16.89 9.16 -6.94
CA ALA A 12 15.70 9.19 -6.09
C ALA A 12 14.84 7.95 -6.34
N THR A 13 14.99 6.92 -5.50
CA THR A 13 14.21 5.67 -5.59
C THR A 13 12.71 5.89 -5.38
N ARG A 14 12.37 6.97 -4.65
CA ARG A 14 11.04 7.32 -4.17
C ARG A 14 10.46 6.27 -3.22
N ASP A 15 11.32 5.46 -2.61
CA ASP A 15 10.92 4.58 -1.53
C ASP A 15 11.07 5.34 -0.20
N ARG A 16 10.07 5.21 0.65
CA ARG A 16 10.12 5.69 2.02
C ARG A 16 10.86 4.67 2.87
N GLY A 17 11.86 5.12 3.63
CA GLY A 17 12.64 4.26 4.52
C GLY A 17 12.71 4.81 5.94
N ALA A 18 12.91 3.93 6.92
CA ALA A 18 13.17 4.25 8.31
C ALA A 18 14.48 3.60 8.76
N LEU A 19 15.43 4.39 9.26
CA LEU A 19 16.73 3.91 9.73
C LEU A 19 16.71 3.78 11.26
N HIS A 20 16.85 2.56 11.77
CA HIS A 20 16.89 2.27 13.20
C HIS A 20 18.09 1.37 13.53
N ASN A 21 18.97 1.82 14.43
CA ASN A 21 20.16 1.07 14.90
C ASN A 21 21.03 0.55 13.73
N GLY A 22 21.24 1.36 12.70
CA GLY A 22 22.04 0.99 11.52
C GLY A 22 21.32 0.08 10.51
N ARG A 23 20.05 -0.26 10.74
CA ARG A 23 19.22 -1.03 9.80
C ARG A 23 18.18 -0.13 9.14
N LEU A 24 18.24 -0.04 7.81
CA LEU A 24 17.24 0.65 6.99
C LEU A 24 16.10 -0.33 6.66
N THR A 25 14.88 0.05 7.02
CA THR A 25 13.65 -0.67 6.65
C THR A 25 12.91 0.13 5.59
N VAL A 26 12.54 -0.51 4.48
CA VAL A 26 11.64 0.09 3.48
C VAL A 26 10.22 0.04 4.01
N VAL A 27 9.57 1.21 4.09
CA VAL A 27 8.24 1.40 4.67
C VAL A 27 7.15 1.45 3.60
N GLY A 28 7.49 1.79 2.36
CA GLY A 28 6.54 1.90 1.26
C GLY A 28 7.06 2.82 0.17
N ARG A 29 6.18 3.25 -0.74
CA ARG A 29 6.54 4.20 -1.80
C ARG A 29 5.97 5.58 -1.55
N MET A 30 6.77 6.61 -1.85
CA MET A 30 6.36 8.01 -1.74
C MET A 30 5.33 8.41 -2.79
N ASP A 31 5.23 7.67 -3.91
CA ASP A 31 4.36 7.97 -5.04
C ASP A 31 3.28 6.90 -5.28
N ASN A 32 3.00 6.03 -4.30
CA ASN A 32 1.92 5.02 -4.37
C ASN A 32 0.53 5.58 -4.03
N LEU A 33 0.42 6.87 -3.72
CA LEU A 33 -0.86 7.54 -3.48
C LEU A 33 -1.74 7.50 -4.74
N PHE A 34 -3.00 7.13 -4.57
CA PHE A 34 -4.00 7.19 -5.63
C PHE A 34 -5.28 7.88 -5.14
N PHE A 35 -6.14 8.33 -6.05
CA PHE A 35 -7.35 9.07 -5.68
C PHE A 35 -8.60 8.25 -5.94
N SER A 36 -9.48 8.16 -4.93
CA SER A 36 -10.77 7.49 -4.99
C SER A 36 -11.84 8.43 -4.47
N GLY A 37 -12.80 8.81 -5.33
CA GLY A 37 -13.91 9.67 -4.92
C GLY A 37 -13.49 11.08 -4.45
N GLY A 38 -12.33 11.56 -4.89
CA GLY A 38 -11.77 12.85 -4.46
C GLY A 38 -10.87 12.78 -3.21
N GLU A 39 -10.74 11.61 -2.59
CA GLU A 39 -9.87 11.39 -1.43
C GLU A 39 -8.56 10.72 -1.84
N GLY A 40 -7.45 11.16 -1.25
CA GLY A 40 -6.14 10.55 -1.47
C GLY A 40 -5.96 9.32 -0.59
N ILE A 41 -5.86 8.15 -1.19
CA ILE A 41 -5.66 6.86 -0.51
C ILE A 41 -4.18 6.48 -0.59
N GLN A 42 -3.57 6.29 0.58
CA GLN A 42 -2.26 5.65 0.72
C GLN A 42 -2.48 4.14 0.91
N PRO A 43 -2.13 3.28 -0.07
CA PRO A 43 -2.35 1.84 0.00
C PRO A 43 -1.87 1.21 1.32
N GLU A 44 -0.66 1.59 1.76
CA GLU A 44 0.01 1.01 2.93
C GLU A 44 -0.76 1.27 4.24
N GLU A 45 -1.56 2.34 4.31
CA GLU A 45 -2.39 2.62 5.48
C GLU A 45 -3.55 1.63 5.58
N VAL A 46 -4.20 1.34 4.45
CA VAL A 46 -5.30 0.39 4.36
C VAL A 46 -4.78 -1.05 4.53
N GLU A 47 -3.66 -1.38 3.90
CA GLU A 47 -2.96 -2.67 4.06
C GLU A 47 -2.67 -2.95 5.54
N ARG A 48 -2.13 -1.97 6.27
CA ARG A 48 -1.83 -2.11 7.69
C ARG A 48 -3.06 -2.44 8.54
N VAL A 49 -4.23 -1.88 8.22
CA VAL A 49 -5.48 -2.18 8.94
C VAL A 49 -5.96 -3.61 8.68
N ILE A 50 -5.91 -4.04 7.41
CA ILE A 50 -6.33 -5.39 7.01
C ILE A 50 -5.33 -6.43 7.55
N LEU A 51 -4.03 -6.16 7.50
CA LEU A 51 -2.97 -7.03 8.00
C LEU A 51 -3.04 -7.23 9.53
N ALA A 52 -3.74 -6.36 10.26
CA ALA A 52 -3.97 -6.54 11.69
C ALA A 52 -5.00 -7.65 12.02
N HIS A 53 -5.67 -8.21 11.00
CA HIS A 53 -6.58 -9.33 11.15
C HIS A 53 -5.78 -10.64 11.36
N PRO A 54 -6.08 -11.47 12.40
CA PRO A 54 -5.24 -12.62 12.77
C PRO A 54 -5.05 -13.67 11.68
N GLN A 55 -6.02 -13.80 10.77
CA GLN A 55 -5.98 -14.79 9.68
C GLN A 55 -5.38 -14.25 8.38
N VAL A 56 -4.99 -12.97 8.31
CA VAL A 56 -4.38 -12.37 7.12
C VAL A 56 -2.87 -12.49 7.23
N GLN A 57 -2.26 -13.17 6.25
CA GLN A 57 -0.81 -13.33 6.17
C GLN A 57 -0.18 -12.18 5.37
N GLN A 58 -0.85 -11.76 4.30
CA GLN A 58 -0.38 -10.70 3.42
C GLN A 58 -1.55 -9.97 2.77
N VAL A 59 -1.38 -8.69 2.49
CA VAL A 59 -2.37 -7.89 1.77
C VAL A 59 -1.67 -6.85 0.90
N PHE A 60 -2.24 -6.62 -0.28
CA PHE A 60 -1.88 -5.51 -1.16
C PHE A 60 -3.14 -4.74 -1.55
N ILE A 61 -3.06 -3.42 -1.55
CA ILE A 61 -4.11 -2.55 -2.06
C ILE A 61 -3.68 -2.01 -3.42
N VAL A 62 -4.47 -2.34 -4.44
CA VAL A 62 -4.25 -1.89 -5.81
C VAL A 62 -5.40 -1.00 -6.27
N PRO A 63 -5.12 0.10 -7.00
CA PRO A 63 -6.17 0.89 -7.62
C PRO A 63 -6.72 0.15 -8.85
N LEU A 64 -8.05 0.08 -8.95
CA LEU A 64 -8.76 -0.37 -10.14
C LEU A 64 -9.55 0.80 -10.72
N ASP A 65 -9.45 1.04 -12.02
CA ASP A 65 -10.21 2.11 -12.68
C ASP A 65 -11.72 1.92 -12.48
N ASP A 66 -12.41 3.01 -12.12
CA ASP A 66 -13.83 3.00 -11.81
C ASP A 66 -14.50 4.27 -12.35
N ALA A 67 -15.70 4.12 -12.93
CA ALA A 67 -16.42 5.20 -13.59
C ALA A 67 -16.99 6.26 -12.62
N GLU A 68 -17.23 5.90 -11.37
CA GLU A 68 -17.82 6.77 -10.35
C GLU A 68 -16.73 7.42 -9.48
N TYR A 69 -15.72 6.63 -9.08
CA TYR A 69 -14.70 7.07 -8.12
C TYR A 69 -13.36 7.44 -8.76
N GLY A 70 -13.22 7.27 -10.09
CA GLY A 70 -11.94 7.39 -10.80
C GLY A 70 -11.10 6.13 -10.60
N GLN A 71 -10.72 5.83 -9.35
CA GLN A 71 -10.09 4.58 -8.96
C GLN A 71 -10.74 4.04 -7.69
N ARG A 72 -10.92 2.72 -7.59
CA ARG A 72 -11.37 2.04 -6.38
C ARG A 72 -10.24 1.20 -5.78
N PRO A 73 -10.07 1.23 -4.45
CA PRO A 73 -9.18 0.30 -3.77
C PRO A 73 -9.69 -1.14 -3.94
N VAL A 74 -8.81 -2.03 -4.39
CA VAL A 74 -9.05 -3.48 -4.38
C VAL A 74 -8.01 -4.13 -3.49
N ALA A 75 -8.47 -4.90 -2.51
CA ALA A 75 -7.62 -5.68 -1.63
C ALA A 75 -7.35 -7.06 -2.23
N VAL A 76 -6.08 -7.38 -2.43
CA VAL A 76 -5.59 -8.73 -2.74
C VAL A 76 -5.04 -9.30 -1.44
N VAL A 77 -5.68 -10.34 -0.92
CA VAL A 77 -5.42 -10.85 0.43
C VAL A 77 -4.99 -12.32 0.35
N GLU A 78 -3.90 -12.64 1.06
CA GLU A 78 -3.50 -14.01 1.39
C GLU A 78 -3.89 -14.28 2.85
N CYS A 79 -4.59 -15.38 3.08
CA CYS A 79 -5.15 -15.72 4.39
C CYS A 79 -5.09 -17.23 4.66
N ASP A 80 -5.21 -17.61 5.94
CA ASP A 80 -5.20 -19.01 6.36
C ASP A 80 -6.36 -19.82 5.76
N ASP A 81 -6.16 -21.14 5.65
CA ASP A 81 -7.20 -22.08 5.27
C ASP A 81 -8.45 -21.92 6.15
N GLY A 82 -9.60 -21.68 5.51
CA GLY A 82 -10.88 -21.46 6.20
C GLY A 82 -11.17 -20.01 6.58
N CYS A 83 -10.34 -19.04 6.18
CA CYS A 83 -10.70 -17.63 6.27
C CYS A 83 -11.86 -17.31 5.31
N GLU A 84 -12.98 -16.85 5.85
CA GLU A 84 -14.06 -16.34 5.01
C GLU A 84 -13.83 -14.86 4.69
N LEU A 85 -13.82 -14.52 3.40
CA LEU A 85 -13.75 -13.14 2.92
C LEU A 85 -14.89 -12.26 3.48
N SER A 86 -16.04 -12.86 3.78
CA SER A 86 -17.17 -12.20 4.45
C SER A 86 -16.80 -11.67 5.84
N ALA A 87 -15.97 -12.40 6.59
CA ALA A 87 -15.49 -12.01 7.91
C ALA A 87 -14.51 -10.84 7.83
N LEU A 88 -13.72 -10.76 6.74
CA LEU A 88 -12.84 -9.62 6.46
C LEU A 88 -13.64 -8.36 6.10
N ALA A 89 -14.76 -8.49 5.37
CA ALA A 89 -15.61 -7.36 5.04
C ALA A 89 -16.30 -6.75 6.28
N ALA A 90 -16.50 -7.54 7.34
CA ALA A 90 -17.05 -7.10 8.62
C ALA A 90 -15.98 -6.62 9.61
N TRP A 91 -14.71 -6.57 9.20
CA TRP A 91 -13.60 -6.15 10.04
C TRP A 91 -13.60 -4.63 10.23
N GLU A 92 -14.26 -4.20 11.30
CA GLU A 92 -14.24 -2.84 11.80
C GLU A 92 -13.27 -2.82 12.99
N ARG A 93 -12.16 -2.09 12.88
CA ARG A 93 -11.23 -1.89 13.99
C ARG A 93 -10.99 -0.42 14.28
#